data_AF-A0A4R8EJX7-F1
#
_entry.id   AF-A0A4R8EJX7-F1
#
_cell.length_a   1.000
_cell.length_b   1.000
_cell.length_c   1.000
_cell.angle_alpha   90.00
_cell.angle_beta   90.00
_cell.angle_gamma   90.00
#
_symmetry.space_group_name_H-M   'P 1'
#
loop_
_entity.id
_entity.type
_entity.pdbx_description
1 polymer ?
#
loop_
_entity_poly.entity_id
_entity_poly.type
_entity_poly.pdbx_seq_one_letter_code
_entity_poly.pdbx_strand_id
1 'polypeptide(L)'
;MKPLASILNALPPTKVIDESIKISEYTPLNLSVFNKELVEAKLDTSEDFEKYILNYLRENNAKVAFGGYIEGRFLYQRSSIFLNDSKPERNIHIGLDLWAEAGTVVLAALNGKVHSFKNNIGLGDYGPTIILEHEVENQKFYTLYGQLSLESIENLNIGDYFKKGEKIATLGNASVNGDYAPHVHFQIIHNIEDYWGDYPGVCNTKDLNFYIENCPDPNLLLKIT
;
A
#
# COMPACT_ATOMS: atom_id res chain seq x y z
N MET A 1 -8.55 -19.61 -18.52
CA MET A 1 -8.73 -19.07 -17.15
C MET A 1 -9.35 -17.68 -17.29
N LYS A 2 -10.19 -17.26 -16.33
CA LYS A 2 -10.71 -15.89 -16.32
C LYS A 2 -9.57 -14.92 -16.00
N PRO A 3 -9.52 -13.71 -16.57
CA PRO A 3 -8.54 -12.69 -16.18
C PRO A 3 -8.65 -12.37 -14.69
N LEU A 4 -7.51 -12.18 -14.00
CA LEU A 4 -7.49 -11.89 -12.56
C LEU A 4 -8.39 -10.69 -12.22
N ALA A 5 -8.32 -9.60 -13.00
CA ALA A 5 -9.16 -8.43 -12.79
C ALA A 5 -10.67 -8.74 -12.78
N SER A 6 -11.12 -9.68 -13.65
CA SER A 6 -12.52 -10.11 -13.68
C SER A 6 -12.90 -10.93 -12.44
N ILE A 7 -11.98 -11.75 -11.92
CA ILE A 7 -12.19 -12.51 -10.67
C ILE A 7 -12.28 -11.53 -9.50
N LEU A 8 -11.33 -10.60 -9.37
CA LEU A 8 -11.30 -9.60 -8.30
C LEU A 8 -12.58 -8.76 -8.28
N ASN A 9 -13.02 -8.26 -9.43
CA ASN A 9 -14.23 -7.43 -9.53
C ASN A 9 -15.52 -8.19 -9.14
N ALA A 10 -15.56 -9.50 -9.36
CA ALA A 10 -16.71 -10.34 -9.00
C ALA A 10 -16.78 -10.64 -7.49
N LEU A 11 -15.68 -10.48 -6.75
CA LEU A 11 -15.65 -10.72 -5.30
C LEU A 11 -16.43 -9.63 -4.53
N PRO A 12 -16.99 -9.95 -3.36
CA PRO A 12 -17.61 -8.94 -2.50
C PRO A 12 -16.56 -7.91 -2.02
N PRO A 13 -16.95 -6.63 -1.82
CA PRO A 13 -16.07 -5.59 -1.29
C PRO A 13 -15.29 -6.06 -0.07
N THR A 14 -14.06 -5.61 0.07
CA THR A 14 -13.20 -5.92 1.21
C THR A 14 -12.60 -4.67 1.83
N LYS A 15 -12.32 -4.74 3.13
CA LYS A 15 -11.59 -3.70 3.85
C LYS A 15 -10.21 -4.21 4.21
N VAL A 16 -9.25 -3.29 4.21
CA VAL A 16 -7.87 -3.54 4.66
C VAL A 16 -7.49 -2.67 5.85
N ILE A 17 -8.36 -1.74 6.25
CA ILE A 17 -8.24 -0.91 7.44
C ILE A 17 -9.41 -1.19 8.37
N ASP A 18 -9.14 -1.20 9.68
CA ASP A 18 -10.04 -1.34 10.82
C ASP A 18 -11.54 -1.41 10.46
N GLU A 19 -12.15 -2.56 10.74
CA GLU A 19 -13.54 -2.87 10.36
C GLU A 19 -14.54 -1.85 10.93
N SER A 20 -14.22 -1.23 12.07
CA SER A 20 -15.09 -0.23 12.71
C SER A 20 -15.17 1.09 11.93
N ILE A 21 -14.20 1.38 11.06
CA ILE A 21 -14.19 2.59 10.22
C ILE A 21 -15.06 2.32 8.99
N LYS A 22 -16.10 3.14 8.81
CA LYS A 22 -17.03 3.01 7.67
C LYS A 22 -16.42 3.65 6.43
N ILE A 23 -16.76 3.14 5.24
CA ILE A 23 -16.33 3.74 3.96
C ILE A 23 -16.78 5.20 3.85
N SER A 24 -17.89 5.59 4.49
CA SER A 24 -18.32 7.00 4.56
C SER A 24 -17.37 7.92 5.35
N GLU A 25 -16.40 7.35 6.06
CA GLU A 25 -15.33 8.07 6.79
C GLU A 25 -14.00 8.01 6.00
N TYR A 26 -14.04 7.61 4.74
CA TYR A 26 -12.89 7.62 3.83
C TYR A 26 -12.98 8.84 2.93
N THR A 27 -11.84 9.46 2.63
CA THR A 27 -11.74 10.60 1.71
C THR A 27 -10.65 10.35 0.66
N PRO A 28 -10.88 10.62 -0.63
CA PRO A 28 -9.84 10.49 -1.64
C PRO A 28 -8.74 11.52 -1.40
N LEU A 29 -7.50 11.16 -1.67
CA LEU A 29 -6.32 11.99 -1.55
C LEU A 29 -5.51 11.93 -2.84
N ASN A 30 -5.18 13.10 -3.38
CA ASN A 30 -4.36 13.25 -4.57
C ASN A 30 -2.96 13.71 -4.16
N LEU A 31 -1.97 12.83 -4.26
CA LEU A 31 -0.56 13.14 -4.02
C LEU A 31 0.23 13.35 -5.32
N SER A 32 -0.47 13.43 -6.45
CA SER A 32 0.18 13.56 -7.75
C SER A 32 0.96 14.87 -7.88
N VAL A 33 1.94 14.84 -8.77
CA VAL A 33 2.70 16.03 -9.21
C VAL A 33 1.83 17.17 -9.76
N PHE A 34 0.54 16.91 -10.04
CA PHE A 34 -0.41 17.89 -10.56
C PHE A 34 -1.21 18.60 -9.44
N ASN A 35 -1.11 18.15 -8.19
CA ASN A 35 -1.74 18.81 -7.05
C ASN A 35 -0.95 20.07 -6.66
N LYS A 36 -1.41 21.24 -7.12
CA LYS A 36 -0.76 22.53 -6.85
C LYS A 36 -0.68 22.86 -5.37
N GLU A 37 -1.72 22.58 -4.60
CA GLU A 37 -1.75 22.86 -3.17
C GLU A 37 -0.68 22.07 -2.42
N LEU A 38 -0.51 20.79 -2.78
CA LEU A 38 0.54 19.94 -2.22
C LEU A 38 1.95 20.42 -2.61
N VAL A 39 2.15 20.81 -3.86
CA VAL A 39 3.44 21.33 -4.35
C VAL A 39 3.81 22.64 -3.64
N GLU A 40 2.84 23.51 -3.39
CA GLU A 40 3.05 24.77 -2.66
C GLU A 40 3.29 24.57 -1.16
N ALA A 41 2.75 23.51 -0.57
CA ALA A 41 2.92 23.18 0.84
C ALA A 41 4.34 22.77 1.23
N LYS A 42 5.22 22.43 0.27
CA LYS A 42 6.64 22.07 0.49
C LYS A 42 6.85 21.10 1.66
N LEU A 43 6.21 19.94 1.56
CA LEU A 43 6.32 18.91 2.58
C LEU A 43 7.69 18.21 2.45
N ASP A 44 8.66 18.65 3.26
CA ASP A 44 10.06 18.19 3.17
C ASP A 44 10.35 16.98 4.05
N THR A 45 9.55 16.76 5.11
CA THR A 45 9.76 15.69 6.09
C THR A 45 8.54 14.78 6.25
N SER A 46 8.77 13.60 6.83
CA SER A 46 7.70 12.67 7.21
C SER A 46 6.71 13.28 8.20
N GLU A 47 7.20 14.09 9.13
CA GLU A 47 6.38 14.85 10.08
C GLU A 47 5.50 15.90 9.40
N ASP A 48 6.02 16.60 8.38
CA ASP A 48 5.24 17.59 7.63
C ASP A 48 4.12 16.91 6.84
N PHE A 49 4.44 15.79 6.19
CA PHE A 49 3.44 14.95 5.53
C PHE A 49 2.40 14.43 6.52
N GLU A 50 2.80 13.94 7.69
CA GLU A 50 1.87 13.44 8.69
C GLU A 50 0.92 14.55 9.18
N LYS A 51 1.46 15.74 9.49
CA LYS A 51 0.65 16.92 9.86
C LYS A 51 -0.33 17.29 8.74
N TYR A 52 0.12 17.27 7.49
CA TYR A 52 -0.74 17.55 6.33
C TYR A 52 -1.90 16.55 6.24
N ILE A 53 -1.61 15.24 6.32
CA ILE A 53 -2.63 14.19 6.26
C ILE A 53 -3.62 14.31 7.42
N LEU A 54 -3.15 14.51 8.65
CA LEU A 54 -4.02 14.67 9.81
C LEU A 54 -4.89 15.92 9.72
N ASN A 55 -4.40 17.01 9.13
CA ASN A 55 -5.21 18.19 8.84
C ASN A 55 -6.27 17.87 7.78
N TYR A 56 -5.87 17.22 6.68
CA TYR A 56 -6.75 16.85 5.59
C TYR A 56 -7.91 15.95 6.05
N LEU A 57 -7.61 14.96 6.90
CA LEU A 57 -8.62 14.09 7.53
C LEU A 57 -9.62 14.89 8.37
N ARG A 58 -9.12 15.81 9.22
CA ARG A 58 -9.98 16.64 10.08
C ARG A 58 -10.89 17.56 9.27
N GLU A 59 -10.37 18.21 8.24
CA GLU A 59 -11.13 19.12 7.38
C GLU A 59 -12.23 18.40 6.59
N ASN A 60 -12.00 17.13 6.24
CA ASN A 60 -12.98 16.30 5.53
C ASN A 60 -13.87 15.46 6.46
N ASN A 61 -13.74 15.60 7.79
CA ASN A 61 -14.42 14.75 8.78
C ASN A 61 -14.26 13.25 8.48
N ALA A 62 -13.05 12.86 8.09
CA ALA A 62 -12.66 11.52 7.68
C ALA A 62 -11.67 10.89 8.67
N LYS A 63 -11.54 9.57 8.61
CA LYS A 63 -10.55 8.79 9.39
C LYS A 63 -9.50 8.12 8.53
N VAL A 64 -9.79 7.93 7.24
CA VAL A 64 -8.86 7.32 6.28
C VAL A 64 -8.80 8.19 5.03
N ALA A 65 -7.60 8.55 4.60
CA ALA A 65 -7.37 9.17 3.32
C ALA A 65 -6.82 8.10 2.36
N PHE A 66 -7.25 8.06 1.10
CA PHE A 66 -6.82 6.99 0.20
C PHE A 66 -6.55 7.47 -1.22
N GLY A 67 -5.65 6.79 -1.92
CA GLY A 67 -5.36 7.09 -3.32
C GLY A 67 -4.05 6.50 -3.79
N GLY A 68 -3.64 6.89 -5.00
CA GLY A 68 -2.30 6.63 -5.48
C GLY A 68 -2.11 5.57 -6.53
N TYR A 69 -3.13 4.84 -6.96
CA TYR A 69 -2.94 3.84 -8.00
C TYR A 69 -2.61 4.50 -9.34
N ILE A 70 -1.45 4.15 -9.92
CA ILE A 70 -0.87 4.78 -11.12
C ILE A 70 -0.71 6.30 -10.93
N GLU A 71 -0.22 6.72 -9.75
CA GLU A 71 0.00 8.11 -9.42
C GLU A 71 1.48 8.49 -9.48
N GLY A 72 1.84 9.46 -10.31
CA GLY A 72 3.18 10.04 -10.32
C GLY A 72 3.35 11.04 -9.17
N ARG A 73 4.32 10.82 -8.26
CA ARG A 73 4.48 11.62 -7.03
C ARG A 73 5.90 12.17 -6.85
N PHE A 74 6.02 13.35 -6.23
CA PHE A 74 7.31 13.94 -5.85
C PHE A 74 7.94 13.32 -4.60
N LEU A 75 7.12 12.73 -3.71
CA LEU A 75 7.55 12.20 -2.41
C LEU A 75 8.73 11.21 -2.49
N TYR A 76 8.86 10.47 -3.60
CA TYR A 76 9.91 9.46 -3.77
C TYR A 76 11.31 10.04 -4.00
N GLN A 77 11.41 11.30 -4.46
CA GLN A 77 12.69 11.92 -4.81
C GLN A 77 13.64 12.12 -3.61
N ARG A 78 13.11 12.06 -2.38
CA ARG A 78 13.88 12.16 -1.14
C ARG A 78 14.79 10.95 -0.85
N SER A 79 14.64 9.84 -1.58
CA SER A 79 15.42 8.61 -1.38
C SER A 79 16.21 8.21 -2.62
N SER A 80 17.47 7.82 -2.40
CA SER A 80 18.35 7.29 -3.44
C SER A 80 17.88 5.95 -4.03
N ILE A 81 16.93 5.28 -3.35
CA ILE A 81 16.27 4.06 -3.86
C ILE A 81 15.51 4.38 -5.16
N PHE A 82 14.92 5.57 -5.26
CA PHE A 82 14.06 5.96 -6.36
C PHE A 82 14.73 6.93 -7.33
N LEU A 83 15.61 7.80 -6.81
CA LEU A 83 16.35 8.78 -7.60
C LEU A 83 17.86 8.59 -7.39
N ASN A 84 18.54 8.03 -8.39
CA ASN A 84 20.01 7.99 -8.42
C ASN A 84 20.50 8.15 -9.86
N ASP A 85 21.71 8.70 -10.02
CA ASP A 85 22.29 9.02 -11.34
C ASP A 85 22.50 7.79 -12.24
N SER A 86 22.42 6.58 -11.68
CA SER A 86 22.74 5.32 -12.36
C SER A 86 21.51 4.55 -12.85
N LYS A 87 20.29 4.94 -12.47
CA LYS A 87 19.04 4.23 -12.80
C LYS A 87 17.93 5.21 -13.19
N PRO A 88 16.96 4.80 -14.02
CA PRO A 88 15.78 5.62 -14.28
C PRO A 88 15.04 5.97 -12.98
N GLU A 89 14.60 7.23 -12.87
CA GLU A 89 13.76 7.68 -11.76
C GLU A 89 12.49 6.83 -11.68
N ARG A 90 12.19 6.33 -10.48
CA ARG A 90 10.94 5.63 -10.17
C ARG A 90 10.05 6.55 -9.36
N ASN A 91 8.94 7.00 -9.93
CA ASN A 91 8.03 7.93 -9.26
C ASN A 91 6.54 7.60 -9.44
N ILE A 92 6.21 6.52 -10.15
CA ILE A 92 4.82 6.11 -10.39
C ILE A 92 4.45 5.04 -9.38
N HIS A 93 3.55 5.38 -8.46
CA HIS A 93 3.02 4.48 -7.47
C HIS A 93 2.09 3.45 -8.11
N ILE A 94 2.30 2.17 -7.82
CA ILE A 94 1.54 1.05 -8.42
C ILE A 94 0.72 0.24 -7.40
N GLY A 95 0.68 0.71 -6.15
CA GLY A 95 -0.26 0.25 -5.14
C GLY A 95 -1.37 1.27 -4.90
N LEU A 96 -2.07 1.09 -3.79
CA LEU A 96 -3.00 2.06 -3.22
C LEU A 96 -2.59 2.30 -1.77
N ASP A 97 -2.47 3.56 -1.37
CA ASP A 97 -2.20 3.91 0.02
C ASP A 97 -3.49 4.23 0.75
N LEU A 98 -3.58 3.75 1.99
CA LEU A 98 -4.62 4.14 2.93
C LEU A 98 -3.96 4.74 4.18
N TRP A 99 -4.04 6.06 4.31
CA TRP A 99 -3.43 6.85 5.36
C TRP A 99 -4.37 6.98 6.55
N ALA A 100 -3.89 6.60 7.73
CA ALA A 100 -4.60 6.65 9.00
C ALA A 100 -3.59 6.73 10.16
N GLU A 101 -4.05 6.90 11.39
CA GLU A 101 -3.14 7.01 12.55
C GLU A 101 -2.27 5.75 12.73
N ALA A 102 -1.03 5.93 13.20
CA ALA A 102 -0.16 4.80 13.56
C ALA A 102 -0.85 3.87 14.57
N GLY A 103 -0.62 2.57 14.45
CA GLY A 103 -1.30 1.56 15.27
C GLY A 103 -2.71 1.19 14.78
N THR A 104 -3.26 1.86 13.75
CA THR A 104 -4.53 1.47 13.12
C THR A 104 -4.44 0.03 12.64
N VAL A 105 -5.51 -0.75 12.84
CA VAL A 105 -5.56 -2.17 12.46
C VAL A 105 -5.56 -2.35 10.95
N VAL A 106 -4.74 -3.29 10.47
CA VAL A 106 -4.71 -3.75 9.08
C VAL A 106 -5.33 -5.14 8.98
N LEU A 107 -6.21 -5.32 7.99
CA LEU A 107 -6.99 -6.54 7.79
C LEU A 107 -6.56 -7.32 6.55
N ALA A 108 -6.66 -8.63 6.61
CA ALA A 108 -6.55 -9.50 5.44
C ALA A 108 -7.68 -9.19 4.44
N ALA A 109 -7.29 -8.82 3.22
CA ALA A 109 -8.24 -8.46 2.15
C ALA A 109 -9.05 -9.68 1.73
N LEU A 110 -8.43 -10.86 1.75
CA LEU A 110 -9.01 -12.13 1.36
C LEU A 110 -8.44 -13.24 2.24
N ASN A 111 -9.12 -14.39 2.22
CA ASN A 111 -8.56 -15.63 2.71
C ASN A 111 -7.20 -15.90 2.04
N GLY A 112 -6.17 -16.18 2.82
CA GLY A 112 -4.84 -16.39 2.28
C GLY A 112 -3.87 -16.90 3.32
N LYS A 113 -2.71 -17.35 2.84
CA LYS A 113 -1.59 -17.77 3.70
C LYS A 113 -0.43 -16.81 3.55
N VAL A 114 0.36 -16.62 4.60
CA VAL A 114 1.60 -15.85 4.53
C VAL A 114 2.53 -16.52 3.53
N HIS A 115 2.80 -15.83 2.42
CA HIS A 115 3.81 -16.21 1.45
C HIS A 115 5.20 -15.91 2.00
N SER A 116 5.39 -14.65 2.43
CA SER A 116 6.68 -14.12 2.88
C SER A 116 6.46 -12.81 3.64
N PHE A 117 7.43 -12.45 4.48
CA PHE A 117 7.47 -11.15 5.15
C PHE A 117 8.93 -10.74 5.35
N LYS A 118 9.17 -9.44 5.50
CA LYS A 118 10.50 -8.87 5.74
C LYS A 118 10.39 -7.50 6.40
N ASN A 119 11.41 -7.11 7.15
CA ASN A 119 11.62 -5.73 7.54
C ASN A 119 12.51 -5.04 6.48
N ASN A 120 11.90 -4.29 5.57
CA ASN A 120 12.59 -3.57 4.49
C ASN A 120 13.12 -2.23 5.02
N ILE A 121 14.27 -2.31 5.71
CA ILE A 121 14.90 -1.15 6.36
C ILE A 121 15.57 -0.26 5.31
N GLY A 122 15.10 0.98 5.20
CA GLY A 122 15.71 2.00 4.35
C GLY A 122 14.85 3.26 4.27
N LEU A 123 15.47 4.41 4.07
CA LEU A 123 14.75 5.66 3.82
C LEU A 123 13.93 5.52 2.53
N GLY A 124 12.61 5.67 2.64
CA GLY A 124 11.67 5.50 1.52
C GLY A 124 11.36 4.04 1.16
N ASP A 125 11.88 3.06 1.89
CA ASP A 125 11.52 1.66 1.70
C ASP A 125 10.22 1.31 2.49
N TYR A 126 9.79 0.05 2.47
CA TYR A 126 8.52 -0.36 3.06
C TYR A 126 8.49 -0.56 4.57
N GLY A 127 9.64 -0.63 5.24
CA GLY A 127 9.69 -1.16 6.60
C GLY A 127 9.09 -2.57 6.70
N PRO A 128 8.45 -2.93 7.82
CA PRO A 128 7.76 -4.20 7.98
C PRO A 128 6.70 -4.43 6.90
N THR A 129 6.83 -5.55 6.18
CA THR A 129 6.01 -5.91 5.03
C THR A 129 5.54 -7.35 5.14
N ILE A 130 4.26 -7.59 4.86
CA ILE A 130 3.66 -8.94 4.80
C ILE A 130 3.09 -9.15 3.40
N ILE A 131 3.33 -10.34 2.83
CA ILE A 131 2.74 -10.77 1.56
C ILE A 131 1.88 -12.02 1.81
N LEU A 132 0.61 -11.96 1.40
CA LEU A 132 -0.30 -13.11 1.44
C LEU A 132 -0.43 -13.72 0.04
N GLU A 133 -0.39 -15.05 -0.06
CA GLU A 133 -0.79 -15.82 -1.24
C GLU A 133 -2.28 -16.18 -1.14
N HIS A 134 -3.01 -15.99 -2.24
CA HIS A 134 -4.42 -16.30 -2.38
C HIS A 134 -4.64 -17.27 -3.54
N GLU A 135 -5.72 -18.05 -3.46
CA GLU A 135 -6.21 -18.85 -4.56
C GLU A 135 -7.74 -18.72 -4.65
N VAL A 136 -8.23 -18.20 -5.77
CA VAL A 136 -9.66 -17.98 -6.03
C VAL A 136 -9.98 -18.45 -7.44
N GLU A 137 -10.98 -19.31 -7.62
CA GLU A 137 -11.33 -19.89 -8.93
C GLU A 137 -10.12 -20.52 -9.67
N ASN A 138 -9.22 -21.19 -8.95
CA ASN A 138 -7.94 -21.74 -9.43
C ASN A 138 -6.94 -20.70 -9.97
N GLN A 139 -7.16 -19.41 -9.68
CA GLN A 139 -6.21 -18.34 -9.97
C GLN A 139 -5.43 -18.02 -8.70
N LYS A 140 -4.11 -18.20 -8.77
CA LYS A 140 -3.17 -17.75 -7.74
C LYS A 140 -2.78 -16.29 -7.97
N PHE A 141 -2.67 -15.54 -6.90
CA PHE A 141 -2.14 -14.17 -6.87
C PHE A 141 -1.76 -13.81 -5.43
N TYR A 142 -1.23 -12.60 -5.23
CA TYR A 142 -0.69 -12.14 -3.98
C TYR A 142 -1.22 -10.76 -3.61
N THR A 143 -1.21 -10.47 -2.31
CA THR A 143 -1.39 -9.10 -1.81
C THR A 143 -0.21 -8.72 -0.93
N LEU A 144 0.28 -7.50 -1.09
CA LEU A 144 1.36 -6.91 -0.31
C LEU A 144 0.78 -5.84 0.62
N TYR A 145 1.20 -5.88 1.88
CA TYR A 145 0.91 -4.92 2.93
C TYR A 145 2.23 -4.36 3.45
N GLY A 146 2.60 -3.16 3.01
CA GLY A 146 3.80 -2.45 3.47
C GLY A 146 3.50 -1.46 4.58
N GLN A 147 4.55 -0.84 5.12
CA GLN A 147 4.48 0.25 6.09
C GLN A 147 3.86 -0.14 7.44
N LEU A 148 4.00 -1.41 7.81
CA LEU A 148 3.42 -1.98 9.02
C LEU A 148 4.29 -1.71 10.26
N SER A 149 3.75 -2.00 11.44
CA SER A 149 4.49 -1.94 12.68
C SER A 149 5.45 -3.14 12.81
N LEU A 150 6.52 -2.99 13.60
CA LEU A 150 7.53 -4.04 13.75
C LEU A 150 6.94 -5.29 14.42
N GLU A 151 6.05 -5.10 15.39
CA GLU A 151 5.37 -6.17 16.14
C GLU A 151 4.54 -7.07 15.23
N SER A 152 4.11 -6.54 14.07
CA SER A 152 3.28 -7.27 13.11
C SER A 152 4.02 -8.45 12.46
N ILE A 153 5.35 -8.47 12.48
CA ILE A 153 6.17 -9.54 11.89
C ILE A 153 6.98 -10.36 12.91
N GLU A 154 6.93 -10.03 14.20
CA GLU A 154 7.76 -10.68 15.24
C GLU A 154 7.40 -12.15 15.46
N ASN A 155 6.11 -12.49 15.39
CA ASN A 155 5.59 -13.84 15.67
C ASN A 155 4.92 -14.49 14.45
N LEU A 156 5.18 -13.96 13.26
CA LEU A 156 4.59 -14.43 12.02
C LEU A 156 5.40 -15.60 11.45
N ASN A 157 4.73 -16.63 10.95
CA ASN A 157 5.36 -17.76 10.27
C ASN A 157 4.91 -17.84 8.81
N ILE A 158 5.81 -18.35 7.96
CA ILE A 158 5.46 -18.69 6.59
C ILE A 158 4.38 -19.79 6.61
N GLY A 159 3.31 -19.57 5.86
CA GLY A 159 2.17 -20.48 5.80
C GLY A 159 1.08 -20.21 6.83
N ASP A 160 1.25 -19.27 7.77
CA ASP A 160 0.17 -18.83 8.66
C ASP A 160 -1.05 -18.39 7.83
N TYR A 161 -2.24 -18.83 8.22
CA TYR A 161 -3.46 -18.60 7.46
C TYR A 161 -4.33 -17.53 8.11
N PHE A 162 -4.78 -16.58 7.31
CA PHE A 162 -5.71 -15.53 7.71
C PHE A 162 -6.98 -15.62 6.87
N LYS A 163 -8.13 -15.45 7.53
CA LYS A 163 -9.42 -15.26 6.87
C LYS A 163 -9.58 -13.79 6.47
N LYS A 164 -10.38 -13.56 5.44
CA LYS A 164 -10.84 -12.21 5.06
C LYS A 164 -11.38 -11.47 6.30
N GLY A 165 -10.87 -10.27 6.52
CA GLY A 165 -11.26 -9.40 7.64
C GLY A 165 -10.59 -9.74 8.97
N GLU A 166 -9.73 -10.76 9.05
CA GLU A 166 -8.90 -10.98 10.24
C GLU A 166 -7.78 -9.94 10.31
N LYS A 167 -7.45 -9.51 11.53
CA LYS A 167 -6.30 -8.63 11.78
C LYS A 167 -5.02 -9.37 11.40
N ILE A 168 -4.25 -8.77 10.50
CA ILE A 168 -2.93 -9.28 10.10
C ILE A 168 -1.79 -8.43 10.66
N ALA A 169 -2.03 -7.15 10.92
CA ALA A 169 -1.01 -6.20 11.33
C ALA A 169 -1.61 -4.92 11.93
N THR A 170 -0.74 -3.97 12.25
CA THR A 170 -1.05 -2.57 12.56
C THR A 170 -0.14 -1.64 11.78
N LEU A 171 -0.56 -0.40 11.55
CA LEU A 171 0.27 0.62 10.87
C LEU A 171 1.51 0.98 11.69
N GLY A 172 2.65 1.09 11.01
CA GLY A 172 3.90 1.59 11.58
C GLY A 172 3.92 3.12 11.63
N ASN A 173 4.76 3.68 12.49
CA ASN A 173 5.10 5.10 12.47
C ASN A 173 6.36 5.36 11.63
N ALA A 174 6.68 6.64 11.41
CA ALA A 174 7.84 7.10 10.62
C ALA A 174 9.17 6.40 10.99
N SER A 175 9.37 6.05 12.27
CA SER A 175 10.64 5.43 12.71
C SER A 175 10.87 4.01 12.19
N VAL A 176 9.82 3.33 11.71
CA VAL A 176 9.89 1.92 11.27
C VAL A 176 9.42 1.71 9.83
N ASN A 177 8.59 2.60 9.26
CA ASN A 177 7.97 2.46 7.95
C ASN A 177 8.74 3.20 6.84
N GLY A 178 10.07 3.22 6.89
CA GLY A 178 10.88 3.93 5.90
C GLY A 178 10.72 5.46 5.91
N ASP A 179 10.38 6.02 7.07
CA ASP A 179 10.18 7.46 7.29
C ASP A 179 8.96 8.04 6.56
N TYR A 180 7.86 7.30 6.42
CA TYR A 180 6.63 7.84 5.84
C TYR A 180 5.62 8.24 6.92
N ALA A 181 4.72 9.17 6.61
CA ALA A 181 3.53 9.37 7.42
C ALA A 181 2.76 8.03 7.52
N PRO A 182 2.12 7.70 8.65
CA PRO A 182 1.50 6.39 8.83
C PRO A 182 0.42 6.07 7.77
N HIS A 183 0.58 4.93 7.10
CA HIS A 183 -0.35 4.39 6.10
C HIS A 183 -0.08 2.91 5.88
N VAL A 184 -0.99 2.20 5.21
CA VAL A 184 -0.67 0.91 4.58
C VAL A 184 -0.50 1.13 3.08
N HIS A 185 0.61 0.62 2.52
CA HIS A 185 0.72 0.39 1.09
C HIS A 185 0.05 -0.95 0.79
N PHE A 186 -1.07 -0.93 0.07
CA PHE A 186 -1.79 -2.13 -0.34
C PHE A 186 -1.66 -2.36 -1.84
N GLN A 187 -1.19 -3.53 -2.24
CA GLN A 187 -0.97 -3.86 -3.64
C GLN A 187 -1.39 -5.28 -3.95
N ILE A 188 -2.00 -5.47 -5.11
CA ILE A 188 -2.30 -6.80 -5.68
C ILE A 188 -1.18 -7.14 -6.65
N ILE A 189 -0.72 -8.38 -6.66
CA ILE A 189 0.35 -8.87 -7.55
C ILE A 189 -0.11 -10.17 -8.18
N HIS A 190 -0.20 -10.24 -9.50
CA HIS A 190 -0.62 -11.44 -10.21
C HIS A 190 0.48 -12.52 -10.20
N ASN A 191 1.70 -12.17 -10.62
CA ASN A 191 2.87 -13.03 -10.59
C ASN A 191 3.97 -12.40 -9.72
N ILE A 192 4.33 -13.07 -8.62
CA ILE A 192 5.37 -12.61 -7.70
C ILE A 192 6.79 -12.99 -8.16
N GLU A 193 6.93 -13.86 -9.16
CA GLU A 193 8.22 -14.37 -9.63
C GLU A 193 9.06 -14.92 -8.46
N ASP A 194 10.33 -14.52 -8.35
CA ASP A 194 11.25 -14.94 -7.29
C ASP A 194 11.31 -13.95 -6.11
N TYR A 195 10.40 -12.96 -6.07
CA TYR A 195 10.39 -11.95 -5.00
C TYR A 195 9.98 -12.57 -3.65
N TRP A 196 10.65 -12.11 -2.58
CA TRP A 196 10.45 -12.61 -1.22
C TRP A 196 10.48 -11.49 -0.18
N GLY A 197 9.36 -11.29 0.51
CA GLY A 197 9.19 -10.27 1.55
C GLY A 197 9.21 -8.82 1.05
N ASP A 198 9.27 -8.62 -0.26
CA ASP A 198 9.34 -7.33 -0.93
C ASP A 198 8.83 -7.49 -2.36
N TYR A 199 8.34 -6.44 -2.98
CA TYR A 199 7.98 -6.37 -4.40
C TYR A 199 7.88 -4.88 -4.79
N PRO A 200 8.27 -4.46 -6.01
CA PRO A 200 8.24 -3.05 -6.38
C PRO A 200 6.86 -2.39 -6.13
N GLY A 201 6.85 -1.30 -5.37
CA GLY A 201 5.67 -0.42 -5.16
C GLY A 201 5.67 0.85 -5.98
N VAL A 202 6.81 1.16 -6.57
CA VAL A 202 7.03 2.34 -7.40
C VAL A 202 7.80 1.91 -8.63
N CYS A 203 7.31 2.31 -9.80
CA CYS A 203 7.94 2.04 -11.08
C CYS A 203 8.33 3.33 -11.80
N ASN A 204 9.12 3.18 -12.86
CA ASN A 204 9.38 4.24 -13.82
C ASN A 204 8.43 4.10 -15.02
N THR A 205 8.32 5.14 -15.84
CA THR A 205 7.42 5.16 -17.01
C THR A 205 7.65 4.02 -18.01
N LYS A 206 8.88 3.51 -18.16
CA LYS A 206 9.19 2.44 -19.12
C LYS A 206 8.60 1.09 -18.69
N ASP A 207 8.52 0.86 -17.39
CA ASP A 207 8.01 -0.40 -16.82
C ASP A 207 6.51 -0.35 -16.51
N LEU A 208 5.87 0.81 -16.69
CA LEU A 208 4.48 1.04 -16.29
C LEU A 208 3.51 0.02 -16.91
N ASN A 209 3.62 -0.27 -18.21
CA ASN A 209 2.72 -1.22 -18.87
C ASN A 209 2.79 -2.62 -18.27
N PHE A 210 4.01 -3.07 -17.92
CA PHE A 210 4.20 -4.35 -17.23
C PHE A 210 3.51 -4.34 -15.87
N TYR A 211 3.70 -3.29 -15.07
CA TYR A 211 3.10 -3.22 -13.74
C TYR A 211 1.59 -2.99 -13.76
N ILE A 212 1.01 -2.35 -14.77
CA ILE A 212 -0.46 -2.27 -14.91
C ILE A 212 -1.07 -3.66 -15.10
N GLU A 213 -0.39 -4.51 -15.88
CA GLU A 213 -0.85 -5.88 -16.12
C GLU A 213 -0.62 -6.79 -14.90
N ASN A 214 0.53 -6.65 -14.22
CA ASN A 214 0.88 -7.51 -13.11
C ASN A 214 0.31 -7.03 -11.76
N CYS A 215 0.07 -5.73 -11.58
CA CYS A 215 -0.42 -5.11 -10.36
C CYS A 215 -1.74 -4.36 -10.64
N PRO A 216 -2.87 -5.08 -10.73
CA PRO A 216 -4.15 -4.46 -11.08
C PRO A 216 -4.66 -3.54 -9.96
N ASP A 217 -5.57 -2.62 -10.32
CA ASP A 217 -6.15 -1.63 -9.40
C ASP A 217 -6.72 -2.30 -8.14
N PRO A 218 -6.20 -1.97 -6.93
CA PRO A 218 -6.73 -2.48 -5.68
C PRO A 218 -8.23 -2.20 -5.47
N ASN A 219 -8.81 -1.18 -6.10
CA ASN A 219 -10.25 -0.90 -6.03
C ASN A 219 -11.13 -1.99 -6.64
N LEU A 220 -10.59 -2.88 -7.48
CA LEU A 220 -11.31 -4.08 -7.92
C LEU A 220 -11.76 -4.94 -6.73
N LEU A 221 -10.98 -4.94 -5.62
CA LEU A 221 -11.32 -5.59 -4.37
C LEU A 221 -11.96 -4.63 -3.36
N LEU A 222 -11.37 -3.45 -3.16
CA LEU A 222 -11.75 -2.55 -2.07
C LEU A 222 -13.11 -1.88 -2.31
N LYS A 223 -13.40 -1.48 -3.55
CA LYS A 223 -14.67 -0.84 -3.96
C LYS A 223 -15.00 0.39 -3.10
N ILE A 224 -13.99 1.23 -2.87
CA ILE A 224 -14.09 2.47 -2.08
C ILE A 224 -14.22 3.73 -2.94
N THR A 225 -14.30 3.57 -4.26
CA THR A 225 -14.56 4.60 -5.27
C THR A 225 -15.90 4.37 -5.95
#